data_AF-D2R399-F1
#
_entry.id   AF-D2R399-F1
#
_cell.length_a   1.000
_cell.length_b   1.000
_cell.length_c   1.000
_cell.angle_alpha   90.00
_cell.angle_beta   90.00
_cell.angle_gamma   90.00
#
_symmetry.space_group_name_H-M   'P 1'
#
loop_
_entity.id
_entity.type
_entity.pdbx_description
1 polymer ?
#
loop_
_entity_poly.entity_id
_entity_poly.type
_entity_poly.pdbx_seq_one_letter_code
_entity_poly.pdbx_strand_id
1 'polypeptide(L)'
;MGQLANGGQYFIHGFGCAVKTPEFSVDFDFGEHGQIDGLDFYRMERFARHVLQTKYGFADSVELRSTIKASCDAGELIDSGYILWYLIPKLRSDSNQNVDEPTDRP
;
A
#
# COMPACT_ATOMS: atom_id res chain seq x y z
N MET A 1 18.87 -5.84 -12.82
CA MET A 1 17.63 -6.58 -13.14
C MET A 1 17.84 -8.03 -12.78
N GLY A 2 16.77 -8.74 -12.38
CA GLY A 2 16.80 -10.18 -12.12
C GLY A 2 15.58 -10.88 -12.74
N GLN A 3 15.56 -12.20 -12.65
CA GLN A 3 14.46 -13.05 -13.13
C GLN A 3 13.69 -13.66 -11.98
N LEU A 4 12.37 -13.71 -12.13
CA LEU A 4 11.46 -14.45 -11.28
C LEU A 4 11.39 -15.91 -11.75
N ALA A 5 11.01 -16.82 -10.85
CA ALA A 5 10.93 -18.27 -11.15
C ALA A 5 9.96 -18.62 -12.29
N ASN A 6 8.97 -17.77 -12.56
CA ASN A 6 8.01 -17.93 -13.65
C ASN A 6 8.44 -17.24 -14.97
N GLY A 7 9.70 -16.79 -15.08
CA GLY A 7 10.21 -16.11 -16.27
C GLY A 7 9.93 -14.61 -16.33
N GLY A 8 9.23 -14.04 -15.33
CA GLY A 8 9.09 -12.59 -15.17
C GLY A 8 10.42 -11.89 -14.88
N GLN A 9 10.48 -10.59 -15.07
CA GLN A 9 11.65 -9.77 -14.77
C GLN A 9 11.36 -8.81 -13.60
N TYR A 10 12.38 -8.54 -12.79
CA TYR A 10 12.31 -7.47 -11.81
C TYR A 10 13.52 -6.53 -11.89
N PHE A 11 13.30 -5.27 -11.53
CA PHE A 11 14.32 -4.24 -11.51
C PHE A 11 14.16 -3.39 -10.25
N ILE A 12 15.21 -3.37 -9.43
CA ILE A 12 15.31 -2.47 -8.28
C ILE A 12 15.70 -1.09 -8.79
N HIS A 13 14.99 -0.05 -8.35
CA HIS A 13 15.22 1.34 -8.70
C HIS A 13 14.92 2.22 -7.48
N GLY A 14 15.68 3.28 -7.23
CA GLY A 14 15.45 4.13 -6.05
C GLY A 14 15.21 3.33 -4.77
N PHE A 15 14.06 3.56 -4.13
CA PHE A 15 13.59 2.81 -2.97
C PHE A 15 12.60 1.68 -3.32
N GLY A 16 12.44 1.32 -4.59
CA GLY A 16 11.41 0.42 -5.09
C GLY A 16 11.87 -0.69 -6.01
N CYS A 17 10.89 -1.43 -6.51
CA CYS A 17 11.04 -2.56 -7.39
C CYS A 17 9.92 -2.58 -8.42
N ALA A 18 10.29 -2.61 -9.70
CA ALA A 18 9.38 -2.88 -10.79
C ALA A 18 9.43 -4.36 -11.17
N VAL A 19 8.27 -5.01 -11.23
CA VAL A 19 8.06 -6.38 -11.71
C VAL A 19 7.29 -6.34 -13.03
N LYS A 20 7.79 -7.06 -14.02
CA LYS A 20 7.21 -7.12 -15.37
C LYS A 20 7.06 -8.57 -15.83
N THR A 21 5.86 -8.91 -16.29
CA THR A 21 5.54 -10.14 -17.02
C THR A 21 4.87 -9.77 -18.35
N PRO A 22 4.63 -10.74 -19.26
CA PRO A 22 3.83 -10.48 -20.46
C PRO A 22 2.41 -10.00 -20.16
N GLU A 23 1.85 -10.39 -19.02
CA GLU A 23 0.46 -10.10 -18.63
C GLU A 23 0.32 -8.80 -17.84
N PHE A 24 1.31 -8.45 -17.01
CA PHE A 24 1.21 -7.26 -16.16
C PHE A 24 2.56 -6.61 -15.85
N SER A 25 2.48 -5.36 -15.42
CA SER A 25 3.59 -4.63 -14.81
C SER A 25 3.11 -4.03 -13.50
N VAL A 26 3.84 -4.29 -12.43
CA VAL A 26 3.65 -3.66 -11.12
C VAL A 26 4.92 -2.94 -10.75
N ASP A 27 4.79 -1.73 -10.24
CA ASP A 27 5.87 -0.94 -9.69
C ASP A 27 5.47 -0.62 -8.24
N PHE A 28 6.37 -0.80 -7.28
CA PHE A 28 6.11 -0.51 -5.87
C PHE A 28 7.37 0.05 -5.21
N ASP A 29 7.21 0.88 -4.18
CA ASP A 29 8.31 1.40 -3.37
C ASP A 29 8.26 0.78 -1.98
N PHE A 30 9.43 0.52 -1.42
CA PHE A 30 9.57 0.07 -0.05
C PHE A 30 9.57 1.27 0.89
N GLY A 31 8.93 1.09 2.04
CA GLY A 31 9.08 2.00 3.18
C GLY A 31 10.47 1.94 3.80
N GLU A 32 10.76 2.89 4.69
CA GLU A 32 12.05 3.00 5.39
C GLU A 32 12.44 1.70 6.13
N HIS A 33 11.45 0.93 6.57
CA HIS A 33 11.66 -0.35 7.26
C HIS A 33 11.30 -1.57 6.40
N GLY A 34 11.30 -1.42 5.08
CA GLY A 34 10.97 -2.49 4.13
C GLY A 34 9.47 -2.77 4.00
N GLN A 35 8.61 -1.84 4.45
CA GLN A 35 7.16 -1.93 4.30
C GLN A 35 6.78 -1.98 2.81
N ILE A 36 5.77 -2.78 2.46
CA ILE A 36 5.32 -3.00 1.07
C ILE A 36 3.86 -2.55 0.85
N ASP A 37 3.23 -2.02 1.89
CA ASP A 37 1.83 -1.61 1.94
C ASP A 37 1.66 -0.09 1.81
N GLY A 38 2.74 0.63 1.50
CA GLY A 38 2.71 2.07 1.24
C GLY A 38 1.92 2.40 -0.03
N LEU A 39 1.06 3.41 0.08
CA LEU A 39 0.31 3.99 -1.02
C LEU A 39 1.11 5.14 -1.64
N ASP A 40 1.23 5.16 -2.96
CA ASP A 40 1.81 6.28 -3.73
C ASP A 40 0.71 7.00 -4.54
N PHE A 41 0.72 8.33 -4.49
CA PHE A 41 -0.32 9.17 -5.11
C PHE A 41 -0.32 9.01 -6.62
N TYR A 42 0.85 8.97 -7.25
CA TYR A 42 0.96 8.87 -8.70
C TYR A 42 0.41 7.52 -9.20
N ARG A 43 0.67 6.43 -8.49
CA ARG A 43 0.14 5.10 -8.80
C ARG A 43 -1.37 5.04 -8.58
N MET A 44 -1.89 5.63 -7.50
CA MET A 44 -3.34 5.72 -7.26
C MET A 44 -4.03 6.53 -8.36
N GLU A 45 -3.50 7.71 -8.69
CA GLU A 45 -4.02 8.59 -9.74
C GLU A 45 -4.01 7.90 -11.10
N ARG A 46 -2.90 7.25 -11.46
CA ARG A 46 -2.77 6.51 -12.71
C ARG A 46 -3.72 5.31 -12.79
N PHE A 47 -3.88 4.56 -11.70
CA PHE A 47 -4.79 3.42 -11.62
C PHE A 47 -6.25 3.85 -11.78
N ALA A 48 -6.64 4.95 -11.12
CA ALA A 48 -8.00 5.44 -11.11
C ALA A 48 -8.33 6.38 -12.27
N ARG A 49 -7.34 6.86 -13.04
CA ARG A 49 -7.48 7.99 -14.00
C ARG A 49 -8.73 7.96 -14.88
N HIS A 50 -9.08 6.79 -15.42
CA HIS A 50 -10.21 6.65 -16.35
C HIS A 50 -11.56 6.34 -15.67
N VAL A 51 -11.54 6.11 -14.36
CA VAL A 51 -12.71 5.71 -13.56
C VAL A 51 -12.84 6.52 -12.27
N LEU A 52 -12.10 7.62 -12.15
CA LEU A 52 -11.96 8.40 -10.93
C LEU A 52 -13.33 8.92 -10.47
N GLN A 53 -14.07 9.53 -11.39
CA GLN A 53 -15.42 10.01 -11.13
C GLN A 53 -16.45 8.88 -11.11
N THR A 54 -16.44 8.00 -12.11
CA THR A 54 -17.51 7.01 -12.32
C THR A 54 -17.50 5.86 -11.31
N LYS A 55 -16.34 5.50 -10.77
CA LYS A 55 -16.17 4.39 -9.82
C LYS A 55 -15.86 4.85 -8.41
N TYR A 56 -15.04 5.90 -8.26
CA TYR A 56 -14.54 6.34 -6.96
C TYR A 56 -15.16 7.64 -6.46
N GLY A 57 -15.95 8.33 -7.29
CA GLY A 57 -16.68 9.53 -6.88
C GLY A 57 -15.84 10.80 -6.77
N PHE A 58 -14.57 10.78 -7.16
CA PHE A 58 -13.73 11.97 -7.19
C PHE A 58 -13.86 12.69 -8.53
N ALA A 59 -14.10 13.99 -8.50
CA ALA A 59 -14.20 14.86 -9.67
C ALA A 59 -12.88 14.90 -10.47
N ASP A 60 -11.75 15.01 -9.77
CA ASP A 60 -10.43 15.10 -10.38
C ASP A 60 -9.30 14.68 -9.40
N SER A 61 -8.06 14.74 -9.89
CA SER A 61 -6.87 14.40 -9.10
C SER A 61 -6.58 15.41 -7.98
N VAL A 62 -7.12 16.64 -8.05
CA VAL A 62 -6.98 17.65 -7.00
C VAL A 62 -7.84 17.25 -5.81
N GLU A 63 -9.08 16.82 -6.05
CA GLU A 63 -9.96 16.30 -4.99
C GLU A 63 -9.42 15.01 -4.36
N LEU A 64 -8.85 14.11 -5.15
CA LEU A 64 -8.19 12.92 -4.62
C LEU A 64 -7.04 13.32 -3.67
N ARG A 65 -6.22 14.30 -4.06
CA ARG A 65 -5.08 14.75 -3.27
C ARG A 65 -5.51 15.44 -1.97
N SER A 66 -6.53 16.29 -2.04
CA SER A 66 -7.07 16.94 -0.84
C SER A 66 -7.68 15.93 0.12
N THR A 67 -8.33 14.88 -0.39
CA THR A 67 -8.89 13.79 0.42
C THR A 67 -7.81 13.00 1.15
N ILE A 68 -6.70 12.67 0.49
CA ILE A 68 -5.55 12.01 1.15
C ILE A 68 -5.00 12.87 2.28
N LYS A 69 -4.86 14.18 2.05
CA LYS A 69 -4.43 15.11 3.10
C LYS A 69 -5.42 15.15 4.27
N ALA A 70 -6.71 15.25 3.99
CA ALA A 70 -7.74 15.24 5.03
C ALA A 70 -7.73 13.93 5.84
N SER A 71 -7.43 12.80 5.19
CA SER A 71 -7.29 11.49 5.85
C SER A 71 -6.06 11.44 6.77
N CYS A 72 -4.98 12.14 6.42
CA CYS A 72 -3.82 12.31 7.33
C CYS A 72 -4.20 13.19 8.53
N ASP A 73 -4.87 14.32 8.29
CA ASP A 73 -5.32 15.24 9.35
C ASP A 73 -6.32 14.54 10.30
N ALA A 74 -7.12 13.60 9.80
CA ALA A 74 -8.07 12.79 10.57
C ALA A 74 -7.42 11.59 11.30
N GLY A 75 -6.13 11.31 11.07
CA GLY A 75 -5.45 10.14 11.66
C GLY A 75 -5.91 8.80 11.06
N GLU A 76 -6.34 8.79 9.81
CA GLU A 76 -6.66 7.55 9.07
C GLU A 76 -5.47 7.06 8.23
N LEU A 77 -4.62 8.00 7.82
CA LEU A 77 -3.35 7.74 7.13
C LEU A 77 -2.18 8.35 7.91
N ILE A 78 -1.02 7.69 7.81
CA ILE A 78 0.28 8.23 8.23
C ILE A 78 1.06 8.61 6.98
N ASP A 79 1.49 9.87 6.92
CA ASP A 79 2.46 10.34 5.93
C ASP A 79 3.86 9.83 6.32
N SER A 80 4.55 9.18 5.38
CA SER A 80 5.96 8.78 5.54
C SER A 80 6.91 9.97 5.63
N GLY A 81 6.48 11.16 5.23
CA GLY A 81 7.32 12.35 5.04
C GLY A 81 7.99 12.42 3.67
N TYR A 82 7.70 11.48 2.76
CA TYR A 82 8.23 11.48 1.40
C TYR A 82 7.19 11.12 0.33
N ILE A 83 7.15 9.86 -0.14
CA ILE A 83 6.31 9.44 -1.28
C ILE A 83 5.19 8.46 -0.89
N LEU A 84 5.22 7.94 0.33
CA LEU A 84 4.28 6.89 0.78
C LEU A 84 3.32 7.40 1.85
N TRP A 85 2.08 6.94 1.79
CA TRP A 85 1.11 6.99 2.89
C TRP A 85 0.77 5.58 3.34
N TYR A 86 0.63 5.39 4.65
CA TYR A 86 0.26 4.10 5.24
C TYR A 86 -1.10 4.21 5.90
N LEU A 87 -1.91 3.16 5.81
CA LEU A 87 -3.07 3.03 6.67
C LEU A 87 -2.60 2.93 8.12
N ILE A 88 -3.21 3.71 9.01
CA ILE A 88 -3.04 3.43 10.43
C ILE A 88 -3.66 2.05 10.68
N PRO A 89 -2.93 1.10 11.28
CA PRO A 89 -3.55 -0.13 11.74
C PRO A 89 -4.64 0.29 12.73
N LYS A 90 -5.91 0.32 12.29
CA LYS A 90 -7.02 0.37 13.23
C LYS A 90 -6.77 -0.80 14.14
N LEU A 91 -6.54 -0.52 15.44
CA LEU A 91 -6.43 -1.55 16.47
C LEU A 91 -7.50 -2.58 16.12
N ARG A 92 -7.07 -3.77 15.67
CA ARG A 92 -7.99 -4.88 15.62
C ARG A 92 -8.45 -4.98 17.06
N SER A 93 -9.72 -4.73 17.32
CA SER A 93 -10.31 -5.11 18.58
C SER A 93 -10.28 -6.63 18.59
N ASP A 94 -9.12 -7.20 18.91
CA ASP A 94 -8.91 -8.62 19.12
C ASP A 94 -9.52 -8.94 20.49
N SER A 95 -10.85 -8.88 20.58
CA SER A 95 -11.58 -9.58 21.62
C SER A 95 -11.65 -11.06 21.23
N ASN A 96 -10.54 -11.77 21.38
CA ASN A 96 -10.56 -13.19 21.66
C ASN A 96 -9.22 -13.66 22.24
N GLN A 97 -8.97 -13.31 23.50
CA GLN A 97 -8.09 -14.13 24.32
C GLN A 97 -8.91 -15.30 24.87
N ASN A 98 -8.78 -16.46 24.22
CA ASN A 98 -8.91 -17.72 24.91
C ASN A 98 -7.83 -18.64 24.35
N VAL A 99 -6.64 -18.51 24.90
CA VAL A 99 -5.61 -19.55 24.80
C VAL A 99 -5.89 -20.52 25.93
N ASP A 100 -6.44 -21.69 25.59
CA ASP A 100 -6.36 -22.86 26.46
C ASP A 100 -4.87 -23.20 26.63
N GLU A 101 -4.35 -23.03 27.85
CA GLU A 101 -3.04 -23.54 28.22
C GLU A 101 -3.08 -25.08 28.22
N PRO A 102 -2.18 -25.78 27.51
CA PRO A 102 -1.95 -27.18 27.79
C PRO A 102 -1.21 -27.27 29.13
N THR A 103 -1.91 -27.79 30.14
CA THR A 103 -1.30 -28.17 31.42
C THR A 103 -0.46 -29.43 31.23
N ASP A 104 0.79 -29.24 30.84
CA ASP A 104 1.80 -30.29 30.99
C ASP A 104 2.55 -30.02 32.30
N ARG A 105 2.31 -30.88 33.29
CA ARG A 105 3.11 -30.97 34.52
C ARG A 105 3.76 -32.36 34.55
N PRO A 106 4.98 -32.47 35.12
CA PRO A 106 5.98 -33.49 34.82
C PRO A 106 5.59 -34.90 35.24
#